data_AF-A0A0B1SL21-F1
#
_entry.id   AF-A0A0B1SL21-F1
#
_cell.length_a   1.000
_cell.length_b   1.000
_cell.length_c   1.000
_cell.angle_alpha   90.00
_cell.angle_beta   90.00
_cell.angle_gamma   90.00
#
_symmetry.space_group_name_H-M   'P 1'
#
loop_
_entity.id
_entity.type
_entity.pdbx_description
1 polymer ?
#
loop_
_entity_poly.entity_id
_entity_poly.type
_entity_poly.pdbx_seq_one_letter_code
_entity_poly.pdbx_strand_id
1 'polypeptide(L)'
;MTENNDDKANSSSDEEMDTGTNSMEAAALARKKRLLEMKSRLHGIEMKEEDYKEEEEATKKSKTEEPSFRSYHPVSEALGNVVDDKPKLDVVEEVIASHLEDAKNVKPVETVDLSTLAPKKIDWDLKRDIEKKLQKLERRTQKCIAEMIRQRLAEGKGDLASTVNAGV
;
A
#
# COMPACT_ATOMS: atom_id res chain seq x y z
N MET A 1 -46.71 26.87 65.60
CA MET A 1 -47.27 25.96 64.58
C MET A 1 -46.18 25.00 64.16
N THR A 2 -46.45 23.69 64.34
CA THR A 2 -46.00 22.51 63.56
C THR A 2 -44.55 22.41 63.10
N GLU A 3 -43.81 21.31 63.21
CA GLU A 3 -43.93 19.99 63.84
C GLU A 3 -42.59 19.30 63.52
N ASN A 4 -41.98 18.68 64.52
CA ASN A 4 -41.33 17.36 64.51
C ASN A 4 -40.37 16.98 63.36
N ASN A 5 -39.07 16.81 63.62
CA ASN A 5 -38.37 15.70 64.31
C ASN A 5 -37.95 14.54 63.40
N ASP A 6 -36.69 14.17 63.62
CA ASP A 6 -36.10 12.84 63.59
C ASP A 6 -35.62 12.23 62.25
N ASP A 7 -34.28 12.21 62.16
CA ASP A 7 -33.46 10.99 62.12
C ASP A 7 -33.88 9.87 61.17
N LYS A 8 -33.03 9.60 60.18
CA LYS A 8 -32.09 8.45 60.26
C LYS A 8 -31.23 8.31 59.02
N ALA A 9 -29.97 7.96 59.29
CA ALA A 9 -29.04 7.35 58.36
C ALA A 9 -29.66 6.21 57.55
N ASN A 10 -29.29 6.11 56.27
CA ASN A 10 -29.05 4.82 55.67
C ASN A 10 -27.99 4.90 54.58
N SER A 11 -26.86 4.25 54.85
CA SER A 11 -25.97 3.67 53.84
C SER A 11 -26.82 2.84 52.88
N SER A 12 -26.79 3.12 51.58
CA SER A 12 -27.34 2.20 50.59
C SER A 12 -26.54 2.33 49.30
N SER A 13 -25.66 1.35 49.13
CA SER A 13 -25.15 0.76 47.89
C SER A 13 -25.10 1.62 46.64
N ASP A 14 -23.88 1.71 46.13
CA ASP A 14 -23.50 1.76 44.71
C ASP A 14 -24.23 0.61 43.97
N GLU A 15 -25.53 0.76 43.74
CA GLU A 15 -26.30 -0.06 42.82
C GLU A 15 -26.20 0.62 41.46
N GLU A 16 -25.48 -0.04 40.56
CA GLU A 16 -25.59 0.19 39.13
C GLU A 16 -27.08 0.20 38.76
N MET A 17 -27.61 1.41 38.54
CA MET A 17 -28.94 1.61 37.98
C MET A 17 -28.94 1.05 36.56
N ASP A 18 -29.32 -0.22 36.44
CA ASP A 18 -29.77 -0.84 35.18
C ASP A 18 -31.09 -0.17 34.77
N THR A 19 -31.00 1.07 34.29
CA THR A 19 -32.08 1.69 33.54
C THR A 19 -32.17 0.93 32.23
N GLY A 20 -33.04 -0.07 32.19
CA GLY A 20 -33.26 -0.95 31.03
C GLY A 20 -33.14 -0.17 29.73
N THR A 21 -32.08 -0.46 28.98
CA THR A 21 -31.64 0.34 27.84
C THR A 21 -32.79 0.51 26.86
N ASN A 22 -33.29 1.74 26.73
CA ASN A 22 -34.39 2.03 25.83
C ASN A 22 -33.96 1.72 24.39
N SER A 23 -34.83 1.16 23.55
CA SER A 23 -34.52 0.84 22.14
C SER A 23 -33.89 2.03 21.38
N MET A 24 -34.32 3.26 21.71
CA MET A 24 -33.74 4.49 21.16
C MET A 24 -32.31 4.76 21.63
N GLU A 25 -31.97 4.43 22.87
CA GLU A 25 -30.64 4.61 23.45
C GLU A 25 -29.64 3.64 22.80
N ALA A 26 -30.03 2.38 22.62
CA ALA A 26 -29.23 1.39 21.89
C ALA A 26 -28.98 1.83 20.43
N ALA A 27 -30.00 2.37 19.76
CA ALA A 27 -29.87 2.91 18.40
C ALA A 27 -28.95 4.15 18.36
N ALA A 28 -29.02 5.02 19.38
CA ALA A 28 -28.17 6.20 19.49
C ALA A 28 -26.68 5.82 19.67
N LEU A 29 -26.39 4.85 20.54
CA LEU A 29 -25.04 4.33 20.73
C LEU A 29 -24.49 3.65 19.47
N ALA A 30 -25.32 2.88 18.75
CA ALA A 30 -24.93 2.28 17.47
C ALA A 30 -24.58 3.35 16.41
N ARG A 31 -25.38 4.43 16.34
CA ARG A 31 -25.10 5.57 15.44
C ARG A 31 -23.80 6.28 15.85
N LYS A 32 -23.58 6.53 17.14
CA LYS A 32 -22.36 7.17 17.68
C LYS A 32 -21.12 6.38 17.25
N LYS A 33 -21.11 5.07 17.46
CA LYS A 33 -20.00 4.17 17.07
C LYS A 33 -19.74 4.20 15.57
N ARG A 34 -20.79 4.11 14.74
CA ARG A 34 -20.67 4.17 13.27
C ARG A 34 -20.07 5.49 12.79
N LEU A 35 -20.49 6.62 13.38
CA LEU A 35 -19.97 7.94 13.02
C LEU A 35 -18.51 8.09 13.43
N LEU A 36 -18.13 7.55 14.59
CA LEU A 36 -16.75 7.55 15.08
C LEU A 36 -15.81 6.82 14.11
N GLU A 37 -16.20 5.63 13.66
CA GLU A 37 -15.44 4.85 12.67
C GLU A 37 -15.32 5.54 11.32
N MET A 38 -16.40 6.20 10.86
CA MET A 38 -16.35 6.96 9.62
C MET A 38 -15.39 8.15 9.72
N LYS A 39 -15.35 8.82 10.88
CA LYS A 39 -14.46 9.95 11.12
C LYS A 39 -13.00 9.52 11.27
N SER A 40 -12.73 8.41 11.95
CA SER A 40 -11.36 7.86 12.06
C SER A 40 -10.82 7.48 10.69
N ARG A 41 -11.64 6.87 9.83
CA ARG A 41 -11.27 6.56 8.44
C ARG A 41 -10.98 7.81 7.61
N LEU A 42 -11.74 8.89 7.81
CA LEU A 42 -11.54 10.14 7.08
C LEU A 42 -10.26 10.87 7.50
N HIS A 43 -9.96 10.88 8.81
CA HIS A 43 -8.83 11.63 9.37
C HIS A 43 -7.55 10.78 9.49
N GLY A 44 -7.63 9.46 9.26
CA GLY A 44 -6.49 8.55 9.34
C GLY A 44 -5.93 8.34 10.76
N ILE A 45 -6.70 8.69 11.79
CA ILE A 45 -6.31 8.63 13.20
C ILE A 45 -7.43 7.90 13.98
N GLU A 46 -7.07 6.96 14.84
CA GLU A 46 -8.02 6.28 15.73
C GLU A 46 -8.58 7.29 16.74
N MET A 47 -9.86 7.64 16.59
CA MET A 47 -10.58 8.53 17.50
C MET A 47 -11.25 7.69 18.59
N LYS A 48 -11.05 8.03 19.86
CA LYS A 48 -11.74 7.40 21.00
C LYS A 48 -12.90 8.26 21.49
N GLU A 49 -13.86 7.67 22.20
CA GLU A 49 -15.00 8.42 22.75
C GLU A 49 -14.56 9.52 23.74
N GLU A 50 -13.45 9.33 24.45
CA GLU A 50 -12.85 10.30 25.38
C GLU A 50 -12.29 11.56 24.69
N ASP A 51 -11.98 11.48 23.39
CA ASP A 51 -11.54 12.63 22.59
C ASP A 51 -12.72 13.59 22.30
N TYR A 52 -13.95 13.13 22.55
CA TYR A 52 -15.17 13.92 22.50
C TYR A 52 -15.58 14.29 23.92
N LYS A 53 -14.87 15.26 24.51
CA LYS A 53 -15.48 16.02 25.61
C LYS A 53 -16.64 16.83 25.03
N GLU A 54 -17.80 16.74 25.66
CA GLU A 54 -18.90 17.69 25.43
C GLU A 54 -18.37 19.09 25.77
N GLU A 55 -17.97 19.82 24.73
CA GLU A 55 -17.66 21.24 24.80
C GLU A 55 -18.97 22.01 25.04
N GLU A 56 -19.44 22.08 26.29
CA GLU A 56 -20.33 23.19 26.66
C GLU A 56 -19.57 24.52 26.81
N GLU A 57 -18.25 24.50 26.95
CA GLU A 57 -17.43 25.69 26.72
C GLU A 57 -16.07 25.34 26.13
N ALA A 58 -15.60 26.23 25.26
CA ALA A 58 -14.28 26.29 24.62
C ALA A 58 -14.07 25.38 23.40
N THR A 59 -14.59 25.85 22.26
CA THR A 59 -13.96 25.70 20.94
C THR A 59 -12.54 26.28 20.95
N LYS A 60 -11.58 25.54 21.51
CA LYS A 60 -10.14 25.88 21.48
C LYS A 60 -9.34 24.78 20.80
N LYS A 61 -9.65 24.55 19.53
CA LYS A 61 -8.67 24.18 18.49
C LYS A 61 -8.96 24.94 17.19
N SER A 62 -9.20 26.25 17.28
CA SER A 62 -8.79 27.13 16.19
C SER A 62 -7.27 27.24 16.28
N LYS A 63 -6.59 26.39 15.50
CA LYS A 63 -5.25 26.70 15.03
C LYS A 63 -5.34 28.15 14.54
N THR A 64 -4.62 29.08 15.17
CA THR A 64 -4.46 30.42 14.63
C THR A 64 -3.71 30.25 13.32
N GLU A 65 -4.46 30.04 12.23
CA GLU A 65 -3.95 30.17 10.89
C GLU A 65 -3.56 31.64 10.78
N GLU A 66 -2.26 31.91 10.84
CA GLU A 66 -1.73 33.24 10.60
C GLU A 66 -2.28 33.72 9.25
N PRO A 67 -2.75 34.98 9.14
CA PRO A 67 -3.31 35.49 7.90
C PRO A 67 -2.25 35.39 6.79
N SER A 68 -2.48 34.51 5.82
CA SER A 68 -1.58 34.34 4.68
C SER A 68 -1.87 35.40 3.63
N PHE A 69 -0.83 36.13 3.24
CA PHE A 69 -0.95 37.16 2.22
C PHE A 69 -0.50 36.60 0.87
N ARG A 70 -1.47 36.22 0.04
CA ARG A 70 -1.20 35.67 -1.31
C ARG A 70 -0.59 36.67 -2.29
N SER A 71 -0.76 37.97 -2.05
CA SER A 71 -0.42 39.04 -3.02
C SER A 71 0.52 40.10 -2.46
N TYR A 72 0.86 40.08 -1.17
CA TYR A 72 1.72 41.07 -0.54
C TYR A 72 3.10 40.47 -0.25
N HIS A 73 4.15 41.16 -0.70
CA HIS A 73 5.53 40.83 -0.35
C HIS A 73 5.98 41.76 0.79
N PRO A 74 6.28 41.22 1.99
CA PRO A 74 6.74 42.06 3.09
C PRO A 74 8.06 42.74 2.73
N VAL A 75 8.12 44.06 2.94
CA VAL A 75 9.30 44.88 2.59
C VAL A 75 10.43 44.73 3.63
N SER A 76 10.12 44.27 4.84
CA SER A 76 11.07 44.13 5.95
C SER A 76 11.24 42.68 6.41
N GLU A 77 12.49 42.25 6.63
CA GLU A 77 12.84 40.90 7.13
C GLU A 77 12.23 40.56 8.50
N ALA A 78 11.85 41.56 9.30
CA ALA A 78 11.22 41.38 10.61
C ALA A 78 9.80 40.77 10.55
N LEU A 79 9.14 40.81 9.39
CA LEU A 79 7.77 40.33 9.20
C LEU A 79 7.68 38.86 8.73
N GLY A 80 8.81 38.16 8.64
CA GLY A 80 8.86 36.75 8.24
C GLY A 80 8.53 36.53 6.76
N ASN A 81 9.11 35.49 6.17
CA ASN A 81 8.86 35.11 4.78
C ASN A 81 7.53 34.36 4.68
N VAL A 82 6.40 35.07 4.71
CA VAL A 82 5.06 34.51 4.48
C VAL A 82 4.71 34.66 3.00
N VAL A 83 5.47 34.00 2.13
CA VAL A 83 5.18 33.97 0.68
C VAL A 83 5.00 32.52 0.27
N ASP A 84 3.79 32.19 -0.15
CA ASP A 84 3.50 30.89 -0.74
C ASP A 84 4.22 30.76 -2.09
N ASP A 85 4.72 29.57 -2.40
CA ASP A 85 5.31 29.28 -3.70
C ASP A 85 4.26 29.49 -4.81
N LYS A 86 4.62 30.26 -5.85
CA LYS A 86 3.76 30.44 -7.01
C LYS A 86 3.50 29.07 -7.66
N PRO A 87 2.23 28.69 -7.94
CA PRO A 87 1.95 27.43 -8.61
C PRO A 87 2.62 27.45 -9.99
N LYS A 88 3.45 26.44 -10.27
CA LYS A 88 4.05 26.26 -11.58
C LYS A 88 2.93 25.92 -12.57
N LEU A 89 2.74 26.78 -13.57
CA LEU A 89 1.76 26.56 -14.65
C LEU A 89 2.34 25.66 -15.76
N ASP A 90 3.63 25.33 -15.66
CA ASP A 90 4.43 24.68 -16.70
C ASP A 90 4.26 23.15 -16.71
N VAL A 91 3.21 22.63 -16.07
CA VAL A 91 2.91 21.18 -15.99
C VAL A 91 2.83 20.55 -17.38
N VAL A 92 2.27 21.28 -18.35
CA VAL A 92 2.16 20.81 -19.74
C VAL A 92 3.53 20.73 -20.40
N GLU A 93 4.41 21.69 -20.13
CA GLU A 93 5.76 21.75 -20.69
C GLU A 93 6.65 20.64 -20.11
N GLU A 94 6.52 20.35 -18.81
CA GLU A 94 7.19 19.24 -18.14
C GLU A 94 6.75 17.86 -18.70
N VAL A 95 5.45 17.67 -18.93
CA VAL A 95 4.91 16.44 -19.52
C VAL A 95 5.37 16.27 -20.97
N ILE A 96 5.36 17.35 -21.76
CA ILE A 96 5.85 17.32 -23.15
C ILE A 96 7.36 17.02 -23.16
N ALA A 97 8.13 17.62 -22.25
CA ALA A 97 9.57 17.37 -22.14
C ALA A 97 9.85 15.90 -21.78
N SER A 98 9.15 15.35 -20.80
CA SER A 98 9.25 13.92 -20.42
C SER A 98 8.94 13.00 -21.59
N HIS A 99 7.84 13.27 -22.32
CA HIS A 99 7.45 12.45 -23.46
C HIS A 99 8.47 12.53 -24.61
N LEU A 100 9.07 13.71 -24.82
CA LEU A 100 10.10 13.91 -25.81
C LEU A 100 11.42 13.21 -25.43
N GLU A 101 11.75 13.15 -24.14
CA GLU A 101 12.89 12.39 -23.59
C GLU A 101 12.72 10.88 -23.83
N ASP A 102 11.51 10.36 -23.58
CA ASP A 102 11.17 8.96 -23.82
C ASP A 102 11.24 8.60 -25.31
N ALA A 103 10.75 9.51 -26.18
CA ALA A 103 10.82 9.33 -27.62
C ALA A 103 12.26 9.36 -28.15
N LYS A 104 13.16 10.15 -27.54
CA LYS A 104 14.60 10.16 -27.87
C LYS A 104 15.31 8.87 -27.45
N ASN A 105 14.84 8.21 -26.38
CA ASN A 105 15.40 6.95 -25.88
C ASN A 105 14.98 5.71 -26.69
N VAL A 106 14.03 5.84 -27.62
CA VAL A 106 13.81 4.83 -28.65
C VAL A 106 15.01 4.91 -29.59
N LYS A 107 16.09 4.18 -29.24
CA LYS A 107 17.20 3.93 -30.14
C LYS A 107 16.58 3.54 -31.48
N PRO A 108 16.79 4.31 -32.56
CA PRO A 108 16.32 3.89 -33.87
C PRO A 108 16.87 2.49 -34.07
N VAL A 109 16.00 1.54 -34.39
CA VAL A 109 16.44 0.20 -34.79
C VAL A 109 17.16 0.40 -36.12
N GLU A 110 18.45 0.78 -36.06
CA GLU A 110 19.29 1.18 -37.20
C GLU A 110 19.38 0.08 -38.26
N THR A 111 19.07 -1.15 -37.88
CA THR A 111 18.95 -2.28 -38.79
C THR A 111 17.70 -3.08 -38.46
N VAL A 112 16.58 -2.77 -39.10
CA VAL A 112 15.48 -3.73 -39.19
C VAL A 112 16.03 -4.94 -39.93
N ASP A 113 16.25 -6.04 -39.21
CA ASP A 113 16.77 -7.26 -39.78
C ASP A 113 15.71 -7.89 -40.70
N LEU A 114 15.92 -7.79 -42.02
CA LEU A 114 15.01 -8.32 -43.05
C LEU A 114 14.71 -9.81 -42.86
N SER A 115 15.59 -10.55 -42.18
CA SER A 115 15.37 -11.96 -41.86
C SER A 115 14.25 -12.18 -40.83
N THR A 116 14.02 -11.20 -39.95
CA THR A 116 12.96 -11.25 -38.92
C THR A 116 11.60 -10.87 -39.50
N LEU A 117 11.59 -10.03 -40.54
CA LEU A 117 10.39 -9.58 -41.26
C LEU A 117 9.91 -10.60 -42.31
N ALA A 118 10.78 -11.52 -42.74
CA ALA A 118 10.44 -12.58 -43.66
C ALA A 118 9.39 -13.54 -43.07
N PRO A 119 8.48 -14.12 -43.90
CA PRO A 119 7.53 -15.11 -43.45
C PRO A 119 8.28 -16.32 -42.87
N LYS A 120 7.97 -16.66 -41.62
CA LYS A 120 8.64 -17.74 -40.90
C LYS A 120 8.10 -19.10 -41.34
N LYS A 121 8.89 -20.15 -41.11
CA LYS A 121 8.46 -21.55 -41.32
C LYS A 121 7.19 -21.83 -40.52
N ILE A 122 6.29 -22.66 -41.03
CA ILE A 122 5.03 -22.98 -40.33
C ILE A 122 5.26 -23.59 -38.92
N ASP A 123 6.36 -24.33 -38.73
CA ASP A 123 6.73 -24.93 -37.44
C ASP A 123 7.44 -23.98 -36.48
N TRP A 124 7.68 -22.71 -36.86
CA TRP A 124 8.36 -21.72 -36.03
C TRP A 124 7.67 -21.56 -34.67
N ASP A 125 6.35 -21.49 -34.69
CA ASP A 125 5.54 -21.23 -33.52
C ASP A 125 5.55 -22.46 -32.60
N LEU A 126 5.40 -23.64 -33.22
CA LEU A 126 5.48 -24.92 -32.55
C LEU A 126 6.83 -25.10 -31.83
N LYS A 127 7.95 -24.77 -32.50
CA LYS A 127 9.28 -24.85 -31.90
C LYS A 127 9.41 -23.91 -30.71
N ARG A 128 9.01 -22.64 -30.85
CA ARG A 128 9.11 -21.66 -29.77
C ARG A 128 8.31 -22.08 -28.53
N ASP A 129 7.11 -22.61 -28.74
CA ASP A 129 6.21 -22.98 -27.65
C ASP A 129 6.62 -24.30 -26.98
N ILE A 130 7.24 -25.22 -27.73
CA ILE A 130 7.80 -26.47 -27.21
C ILE A 130 9.15 -26.26 -26.52
N GLU A 131 9.97 -25.30 -26.98
CA GLU A 131 11.33 -25.04 -26.48
C GLU A 131 11.36 -24.90 -24.95
N LYS A 132 10.44 -24.11 -24.38
CA LYS A 132 10.35 -23.91 -22.93
C LYS A 132 10.07 -25.21 -22.15
N LYS A 133 9.33 -26.15 -22.76
CA LYS A 133 9.02 -27.46 -22.16
C LYS A 133 10.21 -28.41 -22.31
N LEU A 134 10.84 -28.44 -23.49
CA LEU A 134 12.04 -29.24 -23.74
C LEU A 134 13.19 -28.81 -22.83
N GLN A 135 13.44 -27.50 -22.68
CA GLN A 135 14.49 -26.99 -21.80
C GLN A 135 14.30 -27.43 -20.34
N LYS A 136 13.04 -27.45 -19.85
CA LYS A 136 12.73 -27.95 -18.50
C LYS A 136 12.97 -29.46 -18.39
N LEU A 137 12.59 -30.22 -19.42
CA LEU A 137 12.77 -31.66 -19.47
C LEU A 137 14.25 -32.01 -19.54
N GLU A 138 15.00 -31.39 -20.44
CA GLU A 138 16.44 -31.57 -20.64
C GLU A 138 17.22 -31.34 -19.33
N ARG A 139 16.91 -30.28 -18.58
CA ARG A 139 17.51 -30.05 -17.26
C ARG A 139 17.27 -31.20 -16.28
N ARG A 140 16.06 -31.78 -16.29
CA ARG A 140 15.73 -32.93 -15.43
C ARG A 140 16.43 -34.20 -15.92
N THR A 141 16.49 -34.41 -17.23
CA THR A 141 17.19 -35.54 -17.85
C THR A 141 18.67 -35.48 -17.54
N GLN A 142 19.33 -34.33 -17.72
CA GLN A 142 20.74 -34.12 -17.36
C GLN A 142 20.98 -34.36 -15.87
N LYS A 143 20.08 -33.89 -15.00
CA LYS A 143 20.16 -34.16 -13.55
C LYS A 143 20.05 -35.65 -13.23
N CYS A 144 19.09 -36.35 -13.84
CA CYS A 144 18.92 -37.79 -13.69
C CYS A 144 20.14 -38.56 -14.21
N ILE A 145 20.68 -38.20 -15.37
CA ILE A 145 21.92 -38.77 -15.92
C ILE A 145 23.08 -38.56 -14.93
N ALA A 146 23.25 -37.35 -14.39
CA ALA A 146 24.29 -37.08 -13.41
C ALA A 146 24.12 -37.90 -12.13
N GLU A 147 22.89 -38.08 -11.63
CA GLU A 147 22.58 -38.94 -10.48
C GLU A 147 22.88 -40.41 -10.77
N MET A 148 22.48 -40.92 -11.94
CA MET A 148 22.79 -42.29 -12.38
C MET A 148 24.29 -42.53 -12.48
N ILE A 149 25.06 -41.57 -13.02
CA ILE A 149 26.52 -41.66 -13.09
C ILE A 149 27.13 -41.70 -11.68
N ARG A 150 26.68 -40.84 -10.76
CA ARG A 150 27.14 -40.85 -9.37
C ARG A 150 26.88 -42.19 -8.69
N GLN A 151 25.68 -42.74 -8.86
CA GLN A 151 25.34 -44.04 -8.29
C GLN A 151 26.23 -45.15 -8.86
N ARG A 152 26.44 -45.19 -10.18
CA ARG A 152 27.30 -46.19 -10.82
C ARG A 152 28.76 -46.09 -10.37
N LEU A 153 29.27 -44.88 -10.16
CA LEU A 153 30.62 -44.65 -9.65
C LEU A 153 30.73 -45.09 -8.18
N ALA A 154 29.71 -44.82 -7.36
CA ALA A 154 29.65 -45.28 -5.96
C ALA A 154 29.56 -46.82 -5.84
N GLU A 155 28.90 -47.49 -6.78
CA GLU A 155 28.85 -48.95 -6.89
C GLU A 155 30.17 -49.56 -7.41
N GLY A 156 31.17 -48.76 -7.76
CA GLY A 156 32.50 -49.21 -8.21
C GLY A 156 32.50 -49.84 -9.61
N LYS A 157 31.45 -49.64 -10.42
CA LYS A 157 31.23 -50.34 -11.70
C LYS A 157 31.74 -49.60 -12.94
N GLY A 158 32.77 -48.74 -12.85
CA GLY A 158 33.43 -48.24 -14.04
C GLY A 158 34.25 -46.96 -13.87
N ASP A 159 35.16 -46.75 -14.83
CA ASP A 159 35.90 -45.50 -15.05
C ASP A 159 34.95 -44.42 -15.60
N LEU A 160 35.06 -43.20 -15.09
CA LEU A 160 34.14 -42.09 -15.37
C LEU A 160 34.01 -41.82 -16.87
N ALA A 161 35.13 -41.84 -17.59
CA ALA A 161 35.17 -41.60 -19.04
C ALA A 161 34.38 -42.63 -19.84
N SER A 162 34.44 -43.91 -19.43
CA SER A 162 33.67 -44.98 -20.07
C SER A 162 32.16 -44.85 -19.83
N THR A 163 31.77 -44.44 -18.62
CA THR A 163 30.36 -44.34 -18.23
C THR A 163 29.63 -43.17 -18.86
N VAL A 164 30.33 -42.06 -19.12
CA VAL A 164 29.78 -40.88 -19.81
C VAL A 164 29.60 -41.17 -21.30
N ASN A 165 30.57 -41.82 -21.94
CA ASN A 165 30.50 -42.17 -23.37
C ASN A 165 29.47 -43.24 -23.70
N ALA A 166 29.06 -44.08 -22.75
CA ALA A 166 28.00 -45.08 -22.94
C ALA A 166 26.57 -44.50 -22.79
N GLY A 167 26.43 -43.24 -22.36
CA GLY A 167 25.15 -42.59 -22.07
C GLY A 167 24.75 -41.46 -23.02
N VAL A 168 25.54 -41.21 -24.07
CA VAL A 168 25.24 -40.30 -25.19
C VAL A 168 24.79 -41.14 -26.38
#